data_AF-A0A1L9QMT2-F1
#
_entry.id   AF-A0A1L9QMT2-F1
#
_cell.length_a   1.000
_cell.length_b   1.000
_cell.length_c   1.000
_cell.angle_alpha   90.00
_cell.angle_beta   90.00
_cell.angle_gamma   90.00
#
_symmetry.space_group_name_H-M   'P 1'
#
loop_
_entity.id
_entity.type
_entity.pdbx_description
1 polymer ?
#
loop_
_entity_poly.entity_id
_entity_poly.type
_entity_poly.pdbx_seq_one_letter_code
_entity_poly.pdbx_strand_id
1 'polypeptide(L)'
;MRDRFVSHSGKETLTIEVLEMPKQADEWSQAVHEWTLLIRDRVGAEVYHLLECNFSTTTPNALTASRIVMMDAFRQYFDYKMIGACGIPKITLLGTVQDWQSICDRVRMMAEYNLNWWTDRLLPICEELVNTASGHPSLSFWQQIYKPQEVYLADLTNGWLADLFPYLLDPITREPSRRNPILAIERSNIQSDDGIPLHRLPVGLSKVPFKLTLNQQEYSLELLAGLIGVYQNPDESTLTPEIGWSVQEGDRFQRLLDKIEREHIIEKSIDWSNFRSKSYLSKEHIQILERFDGATLYPNSSHSWFFSKYDVFKSYRCDTVNDYGSSQPLIELEDGRCIGYTYKGLILLGKPVSSPHPLFEDMTDYELKDSVVIAEGIEQLLERIFQSEGRYYFDDPSFQMQLRS
;
A
#
# COMPACT_ATOMS: atom_id res chain seq x y z
N MET A 1 3.63 -26.55 -48.67
CA MET A 1 4.92 -25.82 -48.53
C MET A 1 5.21 -25.48 -47.08
N ARG A 2 4.22 -24.99 -46.30
CA ARG A 2 4.31 -24.77 -44.85
C ARG A 2 4.94 -25.94 -44.07
N ASP A 3 4.42 -27.16 -44.28
CA ASP A 3 4.87 -28.37 -43.57
C ASP A 3 6.33 -28.77 -43.87
N ARG A 4 6.99 -28.10 -44.83
CA ARG A 4 8.44 -28.25 -45.08
C ARG A 4 9.30 -27.36 -44.17
N PHE A 5 8.71 -26.35 -43.53
CA PHE A 5 9.42 -25.36 -42.74
C PHE A 5 8.97 -25.33 -41.27
N VAL A 6 7.68 -25.57 -40.99
CA VAL A 6 7.12 -25.51 -39.63
C VAL A 6 6.07 -26.59 -39.40
N SER A 7 5.91 -27.03 -38.15
CA SER A 7 4.94 -28.05 -37.73
C SER A 7 3.60 -27.48 -37.26
N HIS A 8 3.48 -26.16 -37.09
CA HIS A 8 2.29 -25.51 -36.56
C HIS A 8 1.38 -24.93 -37.66
N SER A 9 0.08 -24.87 -37.36
CA SER A 9 -0.90 -24.10 -38.14
C SER A 9 -0.89 -22.63 -37.73
N GLY A 10 -1.19 -21.71 -38.66
CA GLY A 10 -1.24 -20.27 -38.33
C GLY A 10 0.16 -19.68 -38.07
N LYS A 11 0.27 -18.73 -37.15
CA LYS A 11 1.56 -18.12 -36.79
C LYS A 11 1.95 -18.43 -35.35
N GLU A 12 3.24 -18.67 -35.13
CA GLU A 12 3.84 -18.74 -33.79
C GLU A 12 4.55 -17.42 -33.47
N THR A 13 4.42 -16.91 -32.24
CA THR A 13 5.09 -15.68 -31.82
C THR A 13 6.48 -15.96 -31.30
N LEU A 14 7.51 -15.44 -31.97
CA LEU A 14 8.90 -15.47 -31.53
C LEU A 14 9.18 -14.24 -30.65
N THR A 15 9.41 -14.48 -29.37
CA THR A 15 9.61 -13.42 -28.37
C THR A 15 11.08 -13.33 -27.97
N ILE A 16 11.65 -12.13 -28.02
CA ILE A 16 12.95 -11.80 -27.42
C ILE A 16 12.75 -10.86 -26.23
N GLU A 17 13.65 -10.94 -25.25
CA GLU A 17 13.63 -10.14 -24.04
C GLU A 17 14.69 -9.04 -24.12
N VAL A 18 14.31 -7.80 -23.78
CA VAL A 18 15.25 -6.67 -23.74
C VAL A 18 15.17 -5.95 -22.40
N LEU A 19 16.31 -5.58 -21.82
CA LEU A 19 16.35 -4.80 -20.57
C LEU A 19 15.97 -3.32 -20.82
N GLU A 20 16.40 -2.78 -21.94
CA GLU A 20 16.08 -1.42 -22.39
C GLU A 20 15.69 -1.42 -23.86
N MET A 21 14.96 -0.39 -24.29
CA MET A 21 14.65 -0.16 -25.69
C MET A 21 15.95 0.11 -26.46
N PRO A 22 16.26 -0.63 -27.55
CA PRO A 22 17.40 -0.34 -28.40
C PRO A 22 17.35 1.09 -28.97
N LYS A 23 18.44 1.84 -28.77
CA LYS A 23 18.61 3.25 -29.18
C LYS A 23 19.53 3.37 -30.39
N GLN A 24 20.44 2.41 -30.60
CA GLN A 24 21.44 2.45 -31.66
C GLN A 24 21.25 1.31 -32.69
N ALA A 25 21.82 1.49 -33.89
CA ALA A 25 21.60 0.58 -35.02
C ALA A 25 22.21 -0.83 -34.79
N ASP A 26 23.32 -0.91 -34.07
CA ASP A 26 23.97 -2.14 -33.66
C ASP A 26 23.14 -2.91 -32.61
N GLU A 27 22.53 -2.21 -31.65
CA GLU A 27 21.59 -2.80 -30.69
C GLU A 27 20.35 -3.39 -31.40
N TRP A 28 19.78 -2.67 -32.38
CA TRP A 28 18.72 -3.20 -33.24
C TRP A 28 19.17 -4.40 -34.07
N SER A 29 20.40 -4.36 -34.57
CA SER A 29 20.99 -5.47 -35.31
C SER A 29 21.13 -6.74 -34.44
N GLN A 30 21.42 -6.59 -33.15
CA GLN A 30 21.45 -7.71 -32.22
C GLN A 30 20.05 -8.30 -32.00
N ALA A 31 19.03 -7.47 -31.77
CA ALA A 31 17.65 -7.94 -31.65
C ALA A 31 17.18 -8.72 -32.90
N VAL A 32 17.51 -8.22 -34.09
CA VAL A 32 17.29 -8.93 -35.37
C VAL A 32 17.97 -10.29 -35.38
N HIS A 33 19.23 -10.35 -34.92
CA HIS A 33 19.95 -11.62 -34.86
C HIS A 33 19.28 -12.64 -33.95
N GLU A 34 18.84 -12.23 -32.76
CA GLU A 34 18.17 -13.12 -31.80
C GLU A 34 16.89 -13.72 -32.37
N TRP A 35 16.04 -12.92 -33.04
CA TRP A 35 14.88 -13.47 -33.74
C TRP A 35 15.26 -14.50 -34.80
N THR A 36 16.33 -14.27 -35.57
CA THR A 36 16.77 -15.26 -36.57
C THR A 36 17.31 -16.55 -35.96
N LEU A 37 17.88 -16.51 -34.75
CA LEU A 37 18.25 -17.73 -34.02
C LEU A 37 17.00 -18.51 -33.61
N LEU A 38 15.93 -17.83 -33.18
CA LEU A 38 14.65 -18.49 -32.88
C LEU A 38 14.02 -19.11 -34.14
N ILE A 39 14.14 -18.46 -35.30
CA ILE A 39 13.76 -19.04 -36.59
C ILE A 39 14.59 -20.29 -36.87
N ARG A 40 15.92 -20.21 -36.78
CA ARG A 40 16.84 -21.34 -37.00
C ARG A 40 16.44 -22.57 -36.20
N ASP A 41 16.09 -22.38 -34.93
CA ASP A 41 15.74 -23.48 -34.04
C ASP A 41 14.42 -24.17 -34.44
N ARG A 42 13.56 -23.49 -35.22
CA ARG A 42 12.27 -24.02 -35.72
C ARG A 42 12.33 -24.57 -37.14
N VAL A 43 13.06 -23.90 -38.03
CA VAL A 43 13.13 -24.23 -39.46
C VAL A 43 14.37 -25.05 -39.83
N GLY A 44 15.33 -25.17 -38.91
CA GLY A 44 16.59 -25.88 -39.09
C GLY A 44 17.75 -24.98 -39.56
N ALA A 45 18.97 -25.41 -39.20
CA ALA A 45 20.21 -24.68 -39.51
C ALA A 45 20.49 -24.56 -41.02
N GLU A 46 20.12 -25.55 -41.83
CA GLU A 46 20.34 -25.52 -43.29
C GLU A 46 19.59 -24.37 -43.95
N VAL A 47 18.31 -24.20 -43.60
CA VAL A 47 17.47 -23.13 -44.15
C VAL A 47 17.92 -21.75 -43.66
N TYR A 48 18.37 -21.67 -42.41
CA TYR A 48 19.00 -20.47 -41.86
C TYR A 48 20.25 -20.05 -42.68
N HIS A 49 21.19 -20.97 -42.89
CA HIS A 49 22.42 -20.68 -43.62
C HIS A 49 22.19 -20.42 -45.12
N LEU A 50 21.12 -20.97 -45.71
CA LEU A 50 20.73 -20.70 -47.09
C LEU A 50 20.34 -19.22 -47.30
N LEU A 51 19.75 -18.57 -46.29
CA LEU A 51 19.20 -17.21 -46.39
C LEU A 51 20.11 -16.15 -45.76
N GLU A 52 21.03 -16.54 -44.87
CA GLU A 52 22.01 -15.60 -44.28
C GLU A 52 23.14 -15.29 -45.28
N CYS A 53 23.38 -14.01 -45.55
CA CYS A 53 24.45 -13.59 -46.44
C CYS A 53 25.77 -13.43 -45.67
N ASN A 54 26.56 -14.51 -45.53
CA ASN A 54 27.83 -14.51 -44.78
C ASN A 54 29.08 -14.65 -45.68
N PHE A 55 29.14 -13.92 -46.79
CA PHE A 55 30.26 -13.94 -47.73
C PHE A 55 31.46 -13.12 -47.24
N SER A 56 32.62 -13.32 -47.86
CA SER A 56 33.87 -12.63 -47.49
C SER A 56 33.84 -11.09 -47.63
N THR A 57 32.87 -10.55 -48.37
CA THR A 57 32.66 -9.10 -48.55
C THR A 57 31.44 -8.57 -47.81
N THR A 58 30.73 -9.40 -47.04
CA THR A 58 29.57 -8.99 -46.25
C THR A 58 29.98 -7.96 -45.21
N THR A 59 29.33 -6.80 -45.22
CA THR A 59 29.43 -5.80 -44.16
C THR A 59 28.42 -6.09 -43.04
N PRO A 60 28.60 -5.55 -41.81
CA PRO A 60 27.61 -5.69 -40.74
C PRO A 60 26.18 -5.31 -41.19
N ASN A 61 26.03 -4.19 -41.91
CA ASN A 61 24.73 -3.77 -42.44
C ASN A 61 24.14 -4.76 -43.44
N ALA A 62 24.96 -5.33 -44.33
CA ALA A 62 24.50 -6.32 -45.29
C ALA A 62 24.08 -7.63 -44.60
N LEU A 63 24.78 -8.03 -43.53
CA LEU A 63 24.43 -9.19 -42.71
C LEU A 63 23.06 -8.98 -42.05
N THR A 64 22.87 -7.85 -41.37
CA THR A 64 21.59 -7.50 -40.72
C THR A 64 20.45 -7.39 -41.73
N ALA A 65 20.69 -6.78 -42.89
CA ALA A 65 19.69 -6.72 -43.96
C ALA A 65 19.28 -8.12 -44.44
N SER A 66 20.22 -9.06 -44.60
CA SER A 66 19.89 -10.44 -44.99
C SER A 66 19.04 -11.16 -43.94
N ARG A 67 19.29 -10.90 -42.65
CA ARG A 67 18.49 -11.42 -41.53
C ARG A 67 17.07 -10.85 -41.52
N ILE A 68 16.91 -9.56 -41.82
CA ILE A 68 15.57 -8.95 -41.97
C ILE A 68 14.82 -9.57 -43.16
N VAL A 69 15.51 -9.82 -44.29
CA VAL A 69 14.91 -10.51 -45.44
C VAL A 69 14.48 -11.93 -45.09
N MET A 70 15.27 -12.66 -44.30
CA MET A 70 14.87 -13.96 -43.75
C MET A 70 13.61 -13.83 -42.89
N MET A 71 13.56 -12.87 -41.97
CA MET A 71 12.37 -12.62 -41.14
C MET A 71 11.13 -12.30 -41.98
N ASP A 72 11.27 -11.50 -43.04
CA ASP A 72 10.20 -11.18 -43.97
C ASP A 72 9.71 -12.43 -44.73
N ALA A 73 10.63 -13.27 -45.20
CA ALA A 73 10.30 -14.54 -45.87
C ALA A 73 9.49 -15.48 -44.95
N PHE A 74 9.78 -15.47 -43.64
CA PHE A 74 9.06 -16.29 -42.66
C PHE A 74 7.87 -15.59 -41.99
N ARG A 75 7.53 -14.35 -42.35
CA ARG A 75 6.44 -13.57 -41.69
C ARG A 75 5.05 -14.20 -41.78
N GLN A 76 4.84 -15.16 -42.69
CA GLN A 76 3.61 -15.94 -42.83
C GLN A 76 3.50 -17.07 -41.78
N TYR A 77 4.62 -17.44 -41.16
CA TYR A 77 4.74 -18.51 -40.17
C TYR A 77 5.01 -17.94 -38.77
N PHE A 78 5.68 -16.80 -38.67
CA PHE A 78 6.03 -16.20 -37.38
C PHE A 78 5.54 -14.76 -37.25
N ASP A 79 5.17 -14.40 -36.02
CA ASP A 79 5.09 -13.01 -35.57
C ASP A 79 6.29 -12.73 -34.65
N TYR A 80 6.80 -11.50 -34.68
CA TYR A 80 8.00 -11.11 -33.93
C TYR A 80 7.60 -10.16 -32.80
N LYS A 81 7.92 -10.54 -31.57
CA LYS A 81 7.60 -9.77 -30.36
C LYS A 81 8.87 -9.47 -29.59
N MET A 82 8.95 -8.27 -29.04
CA MET A 82 9.96 -7.87 -28.07
C MET A 82 9.22 -7.57 -26.77
N ILE A 83 9.70 -8.09 -25.64
CA ILE A 83 9.17 -7.77 -24.31
C ILE A 83 10.27 -7.13 -23.46
N GLY A 84 9.90 -6.11 -22.70
CA GLY A 84 10.79 -5.52 -21.71
C GLY A 84 10.95 -6.47 -20.52
N ALA A 85 12.19 -6.89 -20.25
CA ALA A 85 12.55 -7.59 -19.04
C ALA A 85 13.00 -6.57 -17.99
N CYS A 86 12.19 -6.34 -16.97
CA CYS A 86 12.60 -5.69 -15.73
C CYS A 86 13.20 -6.74 -14.76
N GLY A 87 14.29 -6.39 -14.10
CA GLY A 87 14.95 -7.22 -13.11
C GLY A 87 15.88 -6.40 -12.23
N ILE A 88 16.53 -7.05 -11.27
CA ILE A 88 17.56 -6.42 -10.43
C ILE A 88 18.93 -6.84 -11.00
N PRO A 89 19.62 -6.00 -11.78
CA PRO A 89 20.82 -6.41 -12.51
C PRO A 89 22.04 -6.58 -11.60
N LYS A 90 22.08 -5.85 -10.48
CA LYS A 90 23.18 -5.86 -9.53
C LYS A 90 22.66 -5.51 -8.14
N ILE A 91 23.21 -6.17 -7.13
CA ILE A 91 22.98 -5.86 -5.72
C ILE A 91 24.34 -5.61 -5.08
N THR A 92 24.44 -4.53 -4.32
CA THR A 92 25.60 -4.25 -3.48
C THR A 92 25.19 -4.46 -2.03
N LEU A 93 25.79 -5.45 -1.37
CA LEU A 93 25.60 -5.67 0.06
C LEU A 93 26.63 -4.83 0.83
N LEU A 94 26.17 -3.86 1.61
CA LEU A 94 27.01 -3.05 2.49
C LEU A 94 27.14 -3.69 3.87
N GLY A 95 28.12 -3.22 4.66
CA GLY A 95 28.43 -3.77 5.99
C GLY A 95 29.49 -4.87 5.96
N THR A 96 29.99 -5.20 7.13
CA THR A 96 31.01 -6.24 7.34
C THR A 96 30.35 -7.59 7.63
N VAL A 97 31.12 -8.68 7.54
CA VAL A 97 30.67 -10.01 7.97
C VAL A 97 30.18 -10.00 9.41
N GLN A 98 30.86 -9.25 10.29
CA GLN A 98 30.52 -9.11 11.71
C GLN A 98 29.17 -8.41 11.90
N ASP A 99 28.84 -7.42 11.07
CA ASP A 99 27.54 -6.74 11.12
C ASP A 99 26.41 -7.71 10.80
N TRP A 100 26.56 -8.49 9.72
CA TRP A 100 25.57 -9.48 9.32
C TRP A 100 25.45 -10.64 10.32
N GLN A 101 26.56 -11.05 10.93
CA GLN A 101 26.53 -12.03 12.01
C GLN A 101 25.77 -11.51 13.23
N SER A 102 26.01 -10.25 13.63
CA SER A 102 25.29 -9.58 14.73
C SER A 102 23.79 -9.49 14.47
N ILE A 103 23.37 -9.22 13.21
CA ILE A 103 21.95 -9.25 12.82
C ILE A 103 21.39 -10.67 13.00
N CYS A 104 22.09 -11.69 12.49
CA CYS A 104 21.67 -13.09 12.61
C CYS A 104 21.51 -13.52 14.08
N ASP A 105 22.46 -13.15 14.94
CA ASP A 105 22.41 -13.46 16.38
C ASP A 105 21.25 -12.75 17.09
N ARG A 106 20.93 -11.51 16.70
CA ARG A 106 19.76 -10.78 17.22
C ARG A 106 18.45 -11.44 16.80
N VAL A 107 18.35 -11.91 15.55
CA VAL A 107 17.18 -12.67 15.09
C VAL A 107 17.02 -13.96 15.90
N ARG A 108 18.10 -14.66 16.25
CA ARG A 108 18.04 -15.83 17.15
C ARG A 108 17.49 -15.46 18.53
N MET A 109 17.95 -14.36 19.12
CA MET A 109 17.45 -13.88 20.41
C MET A 109 15.97 -13.48 20.38
N MET A 110 15.46 -12.99 19.24
CA MET A 110 14.04 -12.64 19.11
C MET A 110 13.09 -13.84 19.30
N ALA A 111 13.58 -15.07 19.09
CA ALA A 111 12.79 -16.28 19.32
C ALA A 111 12.32 -16.42 20.79
N GLU A 112 13.07 -15.86 21.74
CA GLU A 112 12.72 -15.85 23.18
C GLU A 112 11.40 -15.12 23.48
N TYR A 113 10.92 -14.28 22.55
CA TYR A 113 9.68 -13.51 22.68
C TYR A 113 8.49 -14.16 21.97
N ASN A 114 8.49 -15.49 21.80
CA ASN A 114 7.46 -16.26 21.08
C ASN A 114 7.32 -15.85 19.59
N LEU A 115 8.44 -15.45 18.97
CA LEU A 115 8.51 -15.09 17.56
C LEU A 115 9.18 -16.16 16.71
N ASN A 116 9.36 -17.37 17.24
CA ASN A 116 9.96 -18.53 16.56
C ASN A 116 9.36 -18.79 15.18
N TRP A 117 8.05 -18.68 15.05
CA TRP A 117 7.35 -18.82 13.77
C TRP A 117 7.77 -17.83 12.67
N TRP A 118 8.39 -16.71 13.04
CA TRP A 118 8.96 -15.72 12.13
C TRP A 118 10.48 -15.82 12.06
N THR A 119 11.15 -15.97 13.21
CA THR A 119 12.62 -16.05 13.23
C THR A 119 13.12 -17.30 12.50
N ASP A 120 12.41 -18.42 12.57
CA ASP A 120 12.76 -19.65 11.83
C ASP A 120 12.74 -19.42 10.31
N ARG A 121 11.91 -18.48 9.83
CA ARG A 121 11.87 -18.04 8.43
C ARG A 121 13.01 -17.09 8.07
N LEU A 122 13.41 -16.23 9.01
CA LEU A 122 14.47 -15.24 8.79
C LEU A 122 15.88 -15.83 8.85
N LEU A 123 16.12 -16.83 9.71
CA LEU A 123 17.47 -17.32 9.96
C LEU A 123 18.21 -17.79 8.69
N PRO A 124 17.59 -18.58 7.78
CA PRO A 124 18.25 -18.94 6.52
C PRO A 124 18.59 -17.73 5.64
N ILE A 125 17.77 -16.68 5.68
CA ILE A 125 18.02 -15.43 4.94
C ILE A 125 19.23 -14.71 5.55
N CYS A 126 19.28 -14.59 6.89
CA CYS A 126 20.41 -13.99 7.59
C CYS A 126 21.73 -14.74 7.32
N GLU A 127 21.69 -16.08 7.29
CA GLU A 127 22.86 -16.92 6.99
C GLU A 127 23.36 -16.69 5.56
N GLU A 128 22.47 -16.58 4.57
CA GLU A 128 22.84 -16.24 3.19
C GLU A 128 23.40 -14.81 3.04
N LEU A 129 22.94 -13.87 3.86
CA LEU A 129 23.51 -12.52 3.92
C LEU A 129 24.94 -12.53 4.51
N VAL A 130 25.18 -13.34 5.55
CA VAL A 130 26.54 -13.56 6.09
C VAL A 130 27.45 -14.22 5.05
N ASN A 131 26.96 -15.25 4.34
CA ASN A 131 27.71 -15.91 3.26
C ASN A 131 28.07 -14.93 2.15
N THR A 132 27.11 -14.10 1.73
CA THR A 132 27.33 -13.06 0.73
C THR A 132 28.37 -12.05 1.19
N ALA A 133 28.27 -11.55 2.43
CA ALA A 133 29.24 -10.62 3.00
C ALA A 133 30.65 -11.21 3.14
N SER A 134 30.74 -12.53 3.29
CA SER A 134 32.01 -13.29 3.38
C SER A 134 32.65 -13.55 2.01
N GLY A 135 32.05 -13.07 0.92
CA GLY A 135 32.55 -13.24 -0.44
C GLY A 135 32.03 -14.50 -1.16
N HIS A 136 30.97 -15.12 -0.64
CA HIS A 136 30.36 -16.33 -1.20
C HIS A 136 28.86 -16.14 -1.53
N PRO A 137 28.49 -15.23 -2.45
CA PRO A 137 27.10 -14.99 -2.82
C PRO A 137 26.48 -16.20 -3.55
N SER A 138 25.26 -16.56 -3.18
CA SER A 138 24.45 -17.56 -3.87
C SER A 138 23.53 -16.91 -4.91
N LEU A 139 23.76 -17.18 -6.20
CA LEU A 139 22.94 -16.60 -7.27
C LEU A 139 21.47 -17.03 -7.16
N SER A 140 21.21 -18.30 -6.83
CA SER A 140 19.86 -18.82 -6.65
C SER A 140 19.13 -18.16 -5.48
N PHE A 141 19.84 -17.80 -4.41
CA PHE A 141 19.26 -17.05 -3.30
C PHE A 141 18.87 -15.63 -3.74
N TRP A 142 19.77 -14.91 -4.39
CA TRP A 142 19.51 -13.52 -4.81
C TRP A 142 18.45 -13.41 -5.91
N GLN A 143 18.35 -14.39 -6.82
CA GLN A 143 17.26 -14.47 -7.80
C GLN A 143 15.87 -14.63 -7.16
N GLN A 144 15.80 -15.09 -5.90
CA GLN A 144 14.56 -15.26 -5.16
C GLN A 144 14.16 -14.04 -4.32
N ILE A 145 14.84 -12.89 -4.43
CA ILE A 145 14.59 -11.73 -3.56
C ILE A 145 13.17 -11.17 -3.66
N TYR A 146 12.63 -10.98 -4.87
CA TYR A 146 11.40 -10.22 -5.08
C TYR A 146 10.28 -11.04 -5.74
N LYS A 147 10.48 -11.51 -6.97
CA LYS A 147 9.50 -12.31 -7.72
C LYS A 147 10.20 -13.44 -8.50
N PRO A 148 10.46 -14.59 -7.88
CA PRO A 148 11.13 -15.72 -8.52
C PRO A 148 10.33 -16.41 -9.65
N GLN A 149 9.02 -16.17 -9.77
CA GLN A 149 8.19 -16.75 -10.84
C GLN A 149 7.83 -15.71 -11.90
N GLU A 150 7.62 -16.16 -13.15
CA GLU A 150 7.20 -15.38 -14.33
C GLU A 150 5.78 -14.78 -14.22
N VAL A 151 5.43 -14.22 -13.06
CA VAL A 151 4.20 -13.45 -12.89
C VAL A 151 4.51 -11.98 -13.14
N TYR A 152 5.02 -11.71 -14.34
CA TYR A 152 4.89 -10.37 -14.90
C TYR A 152 3.41 -10.03 -14.90
N LEU A 153 3.04 -8.90 -14.27
CA LEU A 153 1.70 -8.30 -14.20
C LEU A 153 0.82 -8.60 -12.97
N ALA A 154 1.21 -9.48 -12.02
CA ALA A 154 0.49 -9.55 -10.73
C ALA A 154 1.07 -8.56 -9.72
N ASP A 155 0.22 -7.84 -8.99
CA ASP A 155 0.59 -6.92 -7.90
C ASP A 155 1.03 -7.63 -6.60
N LEU A 156 1.46 -8.89 -6.71
CA LEU A 156 1.88 -9.73 -5.59
C LEU A 156 3.40 -9.90 -5.57
N THR A 157 3.99 -9.90 -4.36
CA THR A 157 5.39 -10.26 -4.10
C THR A 157 5.48 -11.60 -3.36
N ASN A 158 6.29 -12.53 -3.85
CA ASN A 158 6.44 -13.89 -3.28
C ASN A 158 7.90 -14.31 -3.06
N GLY A 159 8.86 -13.42 -3.34
CA GLY A 159 10.27 -13.61 -3.03
C GLY A 159 10.57 -13.47 -1.54
N TRP A 160 11.84 -13.65 -1.15
CA TRP A 160 12.21 -13.68 0.26
C TRP A 160 12.16 -12.35 0.99
N LEU A 161 12.09 -11.25 0.26
CA LEU A 161 11.80 -9.94 0.83
C LEU A 161 10.48 -9.93 1.62
N ALA A 162 9.49 -10.73 1.21
CA ALA A 162 8.20 -10.85 1.89
C ALA A 162 8.33 -11.37 3.34
N ASP A 163 9.37 -12.16 3.64
CA ASP A 163 9.56 -12.75 4.97
C ASP A 163 10.09 -11.74 5.99
N LEU A 164 10.62 -10.61 5.53
CA LEU A 164 11.06 -9.51 6.41
C LEU A 164 9.89 -8.83 7.13
N PHE A 165 8.65 -9.10 6.69
CA PHE A 165 7.43 -8.49 7.23
C PHE A 165 6.62 -9.53 8.04
N PRO A 166 6.68 -9.52 9.38
CA PRO A 166 5.92 -10.46 10.21
C PRO A 166 4.41 -10.19 10.18
N TYR A 167 4.03 -8.92 9.97
CA TYR A 167 2.66 -8.44 9.96
C TYR A 167 2.39 -7.54 8.75
N LEU A 168 1.14 -7.61 8.29
CA LEU A 168 0.57 -6.83 7.19
C LEU A 168 -0.49 -5.86 7.73
N LEU A 169 -0.72 -4.80 6.97
CA LEU A 169 -1.74 -3.80 7.28
C LEU A 169 -3.14 -4.42 7.24
N ASP A 170 -3.86 -4.26 8.36
CA ASP A 170 -5.27 -4.54 8.43
C ASP A 170 -6.04 -3.66 7.44
N PRO A 171 -6.99 -4.21 6.65
CA PRO A 171 -7.72 -3.41 5.66
C PRO A 171 -8.54 -2.26 6.29
N ILE A 172 -8.95 -2.41 7.54
CA ILE A 172 -9.83 -1.49 8.26
C ILE A 172 -8.98 -0.53 9.08
N THR A 173 -8.21 -1.05 10.05
CA THR A 173 -7.47 -0.18 10.99
C THR A 173 -6.21 0.42 10.37
N ARG A 174 -5.71 -0.17 9.28
CA ARG A 174 -4.41 0.18 8.68
C ARG A 174 -3.21 -0.03 9.62
N GLU A 175 -3.39 -0.74 10.72
CA GLU A 175 -2.29 -1.12 11.60
C GLU A 175 -1.65 -2.45 11.14
N PRO A 176 -0.33 -2.65 11.34
CA PRO A 176 0.37 -3.89 10.98
C PRO A 176 0.08 -4.98 12.02
N SER A 177 -1.15 -5.48 12.06
CA SER A 177 -1.62 -6.45 13.05
C SER A 177 -1.92 -7.84 12.46
N ARG A 178 -2.10 -7.95 11.14
CA ARG A 178 -2.45 -9.21 10.50
C ARG A 178 -1.19 -10.01 10.23
N ARG A 179 -1.03 -11.17 10.86
CA ARG A 179 0.12 -12.05 10.61
C ARG A 179 0.25 -12.37 9.12
N ASN A 180 1.46 -12.24 8.60
CA ASN A 180 1.75 -12.46 7.19
C ASN A 180 1.52 -13.94 6.82
N PRO A 181 0.56 -14.26 5.93
CA PRO A 181 0.20 -15.65 5.62
C PRO A 181 1.31 -16.42 4.90
N ILE A 182 2.22 -15.74 4.16
CA ILE A 182 3.30 -16.41 3.43
C ILE A 182 4.26 -17.15 4.37
N LEU A 183 4.35 -16.69 5.62
CA LEU A 183 5.23 -17.27 6.65
C LEU A 183 4.72 -18.64 7.13
N ALA A 184 3.46 -18.99 6.86
CA ALA A 184 2.90 -20.30 7.17
C ALA A 184 3.13 -21.35 6.05
N ILE A 185 3.66 -20.93 4.91
CA ILE A 185 3.88 -21.78 3.73
C ILE A 185 5.39 -22.01 3.57
N GLU A 186 5.82 -23.27 3.48
CA GLU A 186 7.21 -23.59 3.16
C GLU A 186 7.61 -22.98 1.81
N ARG A 187 8.82 -22.41 1.72
CA ARG A 187 9.25 -21.71 0.49
C ARG A 187 9.16 -22.55 -0.77
N SER A 188 9.49 -23.84 -0.67
CA SER A 188 9.41 -24.78 -1.79
C SER A 188 7.99 -24.98 -2.33
N ASN A 189 6.97 -24.62 -1.55
CA ASN A 189 5.56 -24.84 -1.88
C ASN A 189 4.85 -23.54 -2.30
N ILE A 190 5.49 -22.37 -2.16
CA ILE A 190 4.93 -21.07 -2.53
C ILE A 190 4.65 -21.04 -4.04
N GLN A 191 3.40 -20.77 -4.39
CA GLN A 191 2.93 -20.58 -5.76
C GLN A 191 2.86 -19.09 -6.12
N SER A 192 2.44 -18.79 -7.35
CA SER A 192 2.32 -17.44 -7.89
C SER A 192 1.23 -16.62 -7.21
N ASP A 193 0.17 -17.27 -6.76
CA ASP A 193 -1.00 -16.70 -6.10
C ASP A 193 -0.85 -16.53 -4.58
N ASP A 194 0.17 -17.15 -3.98
CA ASP A 194 0.49 -17.04 -2.54
C ASP A 194 1.20 -15.73 -2.15
N GLY A 195 1.43 -14.82 -3.10
CA GLY A 195 2.16 -13.58 -2.87
C GLY A 195 1.37 -12.51 -2.10
N ILE A 196 2.09 -11.50 -1.60
CA ILE A 196 1.54 -10.42 -0.79
C ILE A 196 1.31 -9.18 -1.66
N PRO A 197 0.15 -8.50 -1.57
CA PRO A 197 -0.04 -7.23 -2.25
C PRO A 197 0.85 -6.14 -1.64
N LEU A 198 1.57 -5.37 -2.45
CA LEU A 198 2.48 -4.32 -1.95
C LEU A 198 1.79 -3.28 -1.05
N HIS A 199 0.53 -2.92 -1.35
CA HIS A 199 -0.25 -1.96 -0.55
C HIS A 199 -0.60 -2.47 0.86
N ARG A 200 -0.33 -3.74 1.16
CA ARG A 200 -0.50 -4.35 2.49
C ARG A 200 0.76 -4.33 3.33
N LEU A 201 1.91 -3.96 2.75
CA LEU A 201 3.15 -3.85 3.50
C LEU A 201 3.17 -2.55 4.32
N PRO A 202 3.62 -2.60 5.59
CA PRO A 202 3.83 -1.39 6.37
C PRO A 202 4.98 -0.54 5.78
N VAL A 203 4.89 0.76 5.97
CA VAL A 203 5.88 1.74 5.47
C VAL A 203 7.23 1.63 6.20
N GLY A 204 7.28 1.00 7.37
CA GLY A 204 8.51 0.82 8.15
C GLY A 204 8.98 2.09 8.88
N LEU A 205 8.12 3.11 8.99
CA LEU A 205 8.37 4.28 9.81
C LEU A 205 7.90 4.04 11.25
N SER A 206 8.83 4.21 12.19
CA SER A 206 8.53 4.27 13.62
C SER A 206 8.07 5.67 13.99
N LYS A 207 7.04 5.74 14.83
CA LYS A 207 6.50 7.00 15.36
C LYS A 207 6.38 6.89 16.87
N VAL A 208 6.90 7.89 17.59
CA VAL A 208 6.84 7.93 19.06
C VAL A 208 6.38 9.33 19.51
N PRO A 209 5.16 9.46 20.03
CA PRO A 209 4.71 10.72 20.61
C PRO A 209 5.40 10.98 21.95
N PHE A 210 5.73 12.24 22.23
CA PHE A 210 6.28 12.68 23.51
C PHE A 210 5.82 14.10 23.87
N LYS A 211 5.90 14.44 25.15
CA LYS A 211 5.58 15.77 25.66
C LYS A 211 6.84 16.49 26.10
N LEU A 212 6.99 17.74 25.68
CA LEU A 212 8.07 18.63 26.09
C LEU A 212 7.49 19.76 26.92
N THR A 213 7.98 19.97 28.14
CA THR A 213 7.60 21.13 28.97
C THR A 213 8.74 22.14 29.00
N LEU A 214 8.51 23.35 28.52
CA LEU A 214 9.47 24.48 28.57
C LEU A 214 8.75 25.72 29.09
N ASN A 215 9.33 26.39 30.10
CA ASN A 215 8.78 27.63 30.67
C ASN A 215 7.28 27.55 31.05
N GLN A 216 6.86 26.43 31.66
CA GLN A 216 5.45 26.14 32.01
C GLN A 216 4.51 25.95 30.81
N GLN A 217 5.03 25.92 29.58
CA GLN A 217 4.29 25.58 28.37
C GLN A 217 4.56 24.12 27.97
N GLU A 218 3.50 23.37 27.67
CA GLU A 218 3.56 21.99 27.17
C GLU A 218 3.47 21.98 25.64
N TYR A 219 4.35 21.20 25.00
CA TYR A 219 4.38 20.95 23.56
C TYR A 219 4.19 19.45 23.34
N SER A 220 3.20 19.07 22.54
CA SER A 220 3.04 17.69 22.05
C SER A 220 3.83 17.54 20.76
N LEU A 221 4.84 16.67 20.78
CA LEU A 221 5.78 16.43 19.69
C LEU A 221 5.81 14.94 19.32
N GLU A 222 6.32 14.63 18.14
CA GLU A 222 6.51 13.26 17.67
C GLU A 222 7.93 13.07 17.12
N LEU A 223 8.54 11.95 17.52
CA LEU A 223 9.73 11.42 16.86
C LEU A 223 9.31 10.52 15.71
N LEU A 224 9.84 10.78 14.52
CA LEU A 224 9.73 9.91 13.36
C LEU A 224 11.11 9.34 13.04
N ALA A 225 11.20 8.05 12.74
CA ALA A 225 12.45 7.43 12.29
C ALA A 225 12.19 6.20 11.41
N GLY A 226 13.07 5.95 10.45
CA GLY A 226 13.02 4.74 9.62
C GLY A 226 13.50 4.99 8.20
N LEU A 227 13.05 4.15 7.26
CA LEU A 227 13.26 4.33 5.83
C LEU A 227 12.42 5.52 5.35
N ILE A 228 13.06 6.66 5.08
CA ILE A 228 12.39 7.91 4.70
C ILE A 228 12.36 8.12 3.18
N GLY A 229 13.12 7.34 2.42
CA GLY A 229 13.16 7.46 0.98
C GLY A 229 14.18 6.54 0.32
N VAL A 230 14.44 6.82 -0.95
CA VAL A 230 15.41 6.14 -1.78
C VAL A 230 16.23 7.20 -2.49
N TYR A 231 17.56 7.08 -2.42
CA TYR A 231 18.48 7.88 -3.21
C TYR A 231 18.81 7.15 -4.50
N GLN A 232 18.66 7.82 -5.63
CA GLN A 232 19.09 7.33 -6.94
C GLN A 232 20.44 7.96 -7.28
N ASN A 233 21.47 7.13 -7.39
CA ASN A 233 22.78 7.60 -7.86
C ASN A 233 22.73 7.78 -9.39
N PRO A 234 22.87 9.01 -9.90
CA PRO A 234 22.76 9.28 -11.34
C PRO A 234 23.92 8.68 -12.16
N ASP A 235 25.09 8.48 -11.55
CA ASP A 235 26.29 8.01 -12.27
C ASP A 235 26.35 6.48 -12.35
N GLU A 236 25.89 5.79 -11.31
CA GLU A 236 25.95 4.33 -11.22
C GLU A 236 24.63 3.63 -11.54
N SER A 237 23.55 4.39 -11.77
CA SER A 237 22.18 3.86 -11.95
C SER A 237 21.77 2.89 -10.81
N THR A 238 22.21 3.19 -9.59
CA THR A 238 21.90 2.39 -8.38
C THR A 238 20.88 3.10 -7.50
N LEU A 239 20.11 2.31 -6.75
CA LEU A 239 19.17 2.78 -5.73
C LEU A 239 19.69 2.40 -4.35
N THR A 240 19.69 3.35 -3.42
CA THR A 240 20.12 3.15 -2.03
C THR A 240 19.00 3.58 -1.08
N PRO A 241 18.68 2.78 -0.05
CA PRO A 241 17.70 3.18 0.97
C PRO A 241 18.23 4.37 1.79
N GLU A 242 17.37 5.37 2.02
CA GLU A 242 17.68 6.51 2.88
C GLU A 242 17.01 6.33 4.24
N ILE A 243 17.82 6.32 5.30
CA ILE A 243 17.37 6.18 6.68
C ILE A 243 17.53 7.54 7.36
N GLY A 244 16.47 8.03 7.99
CA GLY A 244 16.51 9.31 8.67
C GLY A 244 15.56 9.36 9.86
N TRP A 245 15.62 10.50 10.55
CA TRP A 245 14.76 10.80 11.68
C TRP A 245 14.40 12.29 11.69
N SER A 246 13.26 12.61 12.29
CA SER A 246 12.81 13.99 12.47
C SER A 246 12.01 14.15 13.75
N VAL A 247 11.89 15.41 14.19
CA VAL A 247 10.95 15.82 15.23
C VAL A 247 9.91 16.71 14.57
N GLN A 248 8.64 16.42 14.79
CA GLN A 248 7.53 17.25 14.30
C GLN A 248 6.59 17.61 15.45
N GLU A 249 5.75 18.62 15.24
CA GLU A 249 4.58 18.79 16.10
C GLU A 249 3.70 17.55 15.98
N GLY A 250 3.21 17.06 17.12
CA GLY A 250 2.35 15.89 17.13
C GLY A 250 1.05 16.11 16.36
N ASP A 251 0.48 15.01 15.87
CA ASP A 251 -0.79 14.96 15.15
C ASP A 251 -1.83 15.87 15.84
N ARG A 252 -2.35 16.85 15.08
CA ARG A 252 -3.29 17.85 15.59
C ARG A 252 -4.53 17.17 16.16
N PHE A 253 -5.01 16.14 15.50
CA PHE A 253 -6.15 15.37 15.96
C PHE A 253 -5.87 14.68 17.30
N GLN A 254 -4.67 14.10 17.48
CA GLN A 254 -4.28 13.50 18.76
C GLN A 254 -4.26 14.52 19.89
N ARG A 255 -3.81 15.76 19.64
CA ARG A 255 -3.89 16.85 20.64
C ARG A 255 -5.32 17.18 21.04
N LEU A 256 -6.27 17.10 20.10
CA LEU A 256 -7.69 17.30 20.39
C LEU A 256 -8.23 16.15 21.25
N LEU A 257 -7.88 14.90 20.95
CA LEU A 257 -8.27 13.74 21.75
C LEU A 257 -7.68 13.78 23.17
N ASP A 258 -6.39 14.08 23.31
CA ASP A 258 -5.71 14.27 24.61
C ASP A 258 -6.44 15.33 25.46
N LYS A 259 -6.96 16.39 24.82
CA LYS A 259 -7.74 17.43 25.50
C LYS A 259 -9.09 16.88 25.98
N ILE A 260 -9.78 16.07 25.18
CA ILE A 260 -11.04 15.41 25.59
C ILE A 260 -10.81 14.52 26.81
N GLU A 261 -9.80 13.66 26.76
CA GLU A 261 -9.50 12.73 27.88
C GLU A 261 -9.16 13.47 29.18
N ARG A 262 -8.52 14.64 29.09
CA ARG A 262 -8.10 15.43 30.25
C ARG A 262 -9.22 16.29 30.84
N GLU A 263 -10.07 16.88 30.00
CA GLU A 263 -10.97 17.97 30.39
C GLU A 263 -12.46 17.57 30.40
N HIS A 264 -12.80 16.40 29.86
CA HIS A 264 -14.18 15.97 29.64
C HIS A 264 -14.43 14.55 30.15
N ILE A 265 -15.71 14.12 30.12
CA ILE A 265 -16.11 12.80 30.60
C ILE A 265 -16.06 11.84 29.41
N ILE A 266 -15.27 10.77 29.51
CA ILE A 266 -15.16 9.72 28.48
C ILE A 266 -15.70 8.39 28.99
N GLU A 267 -16.25 7.59 28.07
CA GLU A 267 -16.54 6.18 28.30
C GLU A 267 -15.38 5.30 27.83
N LYS A 268 -15.44 4.00 28.15
CA LYS A 268 -14.40 3.05 27.79
C LYS A 268 -14.31 2.91 26.26
N SER A 269 -13.09 2.72 25.73
CA SER A 269 -12.87 2.40 24.32
C SER A 269 -13.55 1.11 23.87
N ILE A 270 -13.74 0.99 22.55
CA ILE A 270 -14.43 -0.14 21.93
C ILE A 270 -13.66 -1.46 22.10
N ASP A 271 -14.38 -2.57 22.23
CA ASP A 271 -13.78 -3.91 22.18
C ASP A 271 -13.53 -4.33 20.72
N TRP A 272 -12.28 -4.17 20.29
CA TRP A 272 -11.84 -4.50 18.94
C TRP A 272 -11.98 -5.98 18.58
N SER A 273 -12.07 -6.90 19.55
CA SER A 273 -12.21 -8.33 19.25
C SER A 273 -13.57 -8.69 18.64
N ASN A 274 -14.59 -7.88 18.91
CA ASN A 274 -15.96 -8.07 18.42
C ASN A 274 -16.40 -6.99 17.44
N PHE A 275 -15.47 -6.12 17.04
CA PHE A 275 -15.75 -4.98 16.18
C PHE A 275 -16.24 -5.42 14.80
N ARG A 276 -17.29 -4.75 14.32
CA ARG A 276 -17.83 -4.92 12.97
C ARG A 276 -18.09 -3.55 12.38
N SER A 277 -17.79 -3.38 11.10
CA SER A 277 -18.27 -2.23 10.35
C SER A 277 -19.09 -2.67 9.13
N LYS A 278 -20.28 -2.07 8.98
CA LYS A 278 -21.13 -2.21 7.78
C LYS A 278 -20.98 -1.04 6.81
N SER A 279 -20.34 0.03 7.26
CA SER A 279 -20.26 1.33 6.60
C SER A 279 -18.82 1.85 6.61
N TYR A 280 -18.57 2.91 5.85
CA TYR A 280 -17.30 3.62 5.93
C TYR A 280 -17.14 4.29 7.30
N LEU A 281 -15.99 4.07 7.95
CA LEU A 281 -15.54 4.82 9.12
C LEU A 281 -14.33 5.64 8.72
N SER A 282 -14.32 6.93 9.09
CA SER A 282 -13.14 7.76 8.85
C SER A 282 -12.01 7.36 9.79
N LYS A 283 -10.77 7.68 9.40
CA LYS A 283 -9.58 7.48 10.25
C LYS A 283 -9.78 8.15 11.61
N GLU A 284 -10.34 9.35 11.64
CA GLU A 284 -10.58 10.12 12.86
C GLU A 284 -11.59 9.45 13.79
N HIS A 285 -12.65 8.84 13.25
CA HIS A 285 -13.61 8.09 14.07
C HIS A 285 -12.96 6.81 14.62
N ILE A 286 -12.14 6.11 13.84
CA ILE A 286 -11.35 4.97 14.35
C ILE A 286 -10.45 5.41 15.51
N GLN A 287 -9.71 6.52 15.34
CA GLN A 287 -8.85 7.08 16.39
C GLN A 287 -9.64 7.51 17.63
N ILE A 288 -10.87 8.00 17.48
CA ILE A 288 -11.79 8.24 18.61
C ILE A 288 -12.10 6.92 19.32
N LEU A 289 -12.56 5.90 18.59
CA LEU A 289 -12.98 4.61 19.16
C LEU A 289 -11.83 3.85 19.85
N GLU A 290 -10.59 4.06 19.41
CA GLU A 290 -9.39 3.55 20.09
C GLU A 290 -9.22 4.14 21.50
N ARG A 291 -9.67 5.39 21.70
CA ARG A 291 -9.57 6.13 22.98
C ARG A 291 -10.81 5.98 23.85
N PHE A 292 -11.99 6.16 23.26
CA PHE A 292 -13.29 6.10 23.95
C PHE A 292 -14.42 5.77 22.98
N ASP A 293 -15.43 5.03 23.44
CA ASP A 293 -16.68 4.78 22.73
C ASP A 293 -17.85 5.44 23.49
N GLY A 294 -18.00 6.74 23.23
CA GLY A 294 -18.89 7.64 23.96
C GLY A 294 -18.13 8.65 24.84
N ALA A 295 -18.59 9.90 24.84
CA ALA A 295 -18.04 10.97 25.66
C ALA A 295 -19.05 12.12 25.83
N THR A 296 -18.94 12.87 26.92
CA THR A 296 -19.70 14.11 27.14
C THR A 296 -18.72 15.26 27.30
N LEU A 297 -18.67 16.13 26.29
CA LEU A 297 -17.91 17.37 26.35
C LEU A 297 -18.78 18.48 26.94
N TYR A 298 -18.15 19.33 27.75
CA TYR A 298 -18.81 20.44 28.46
C TYR A 298 -20.07 20.02 29.26
N PRO A 299 -19.99 18.98 30.12
CA PRO A 299 -21.16 18.38 30.79
C PRO A 299 -21.91 19.30 31.76
N ASN A 300 -21.29 20.41 32.18
CA ASN A 300 -21.86 21.40 33.09
C ASN A 300 -22.30 22.68 32.36
N SER A 301 -22.39 22.64 31.04
CA SER A 301 -22.86 23.76 30.21
C SER A 301 -24.29 23.52 29.73
N SER A 302 -24.97 24.56 29.26
CA SER A 302 -26.25 24.45 28.54
C SER A 302 -26.11 23.98 27.08
N HIS A 303 -24.92 23.52 26.69
CA HIS A 303 -24.55 23.15 25.33
C HIS A 303 -23.65 21.89 25.34
N SER A 304 -24.04 20.86 26.10
CA SER A 304 -23.26 19.62 26.14
C SER A 304 -23.23 18.95 24.76
N TRP A 305 -22.13 18.25 24.47
CA TRP A 305 -21.94 17.49 23.23
C TRP A 305 -21.76 16.01 23.60
N PHE A 306 -22.68 15.16 23.17
CA PHE A 306 -22.69 13.75 23.51
C PHE A 306 -22.16 12.93 22.33
N PHE A 307 -20.89 12.53 22.38
CA PHE A 307 -20.37 11.54 21.44
C PHE A 307 -21.17 10.25 21.60
N SER A 308 -21.80 9.83 20.51
CA SER A 308 -22.63 8.62 20.49
C SER A 308 -21.75 7.38 20.55
N LYS A 309 -22.27 6.33 21.19
CA LYS A 309 -21.66 5.00 21.04
C LYS A 309 -21.74 4.54 19.60
N TYR A 310 -20.71 3.85 19.16
CA TYR A 310 -20.68 3.26 17.83
C TYR A 310 -21.75 2.17 17.70
N ASP A 311 -22.65 2.36 16.74
CA ASP A 311 -23.68 1.40 16.37
C ASP A 311 -23.54 1.04 14.89
N VAL A 312 -23.12 -0.20 14.63
CA VAL A 312 -22.92 -0.74 13.29
C VAL A 312 -24.18 -0.76 12.43
N PHE A 313 -25.37 -0.67 13.04
CA PHE A 313 -26.67 -0.68 12.34
C PHE A 313 -27.25 0.73 12.16
N LYS A 314 -26.69 1.75 12.80
CA LYS A 314 -27.22 3.12 12.77
C LYS A 314 -26.46 3.95 11.73
N SER A 315 -27.18 4.40 10.71
CA SER A 315 -26.69 5.39 9.75
C SER A 315 -27.87 6.23 9.27
N TYR A 316 -27.66 7.52 9.07
CA TYR A 316 -28.71 8.42 8.60
C TYR A 316 -28.63 8.58 7.09
N ARG A 317 -29.75 8.41 6.39
CA ARG A 317 -29.91 8.97 5.06
C ARG A 317 -29.95 10.50 5.15
N CYS A 318 -29.23 11.19 4.28
CA CYS A 318 -29.23 12.65 4.26
C CYS A 318 -29.32 13.18 2.83
N ASP A 319 -30.11 14.23 2.65
CA ASP A 319 -30.25 14.95 1.40
C ASP A 319 -29.42 16.24 1.51
N THR A 320 -28.25 16.26 0.86
CA THR A 320 -27.47 17.48 0.70
C THR A 320 -27.49 17.92 -0.77
N VAL A 321 -27.30 19.21 -1.04
CA VAL A 321 -27.42 19.85 -2.37
C VAL A 321 -26.67 19.11 -3.49
N ASN A 322 -25.67 18.28 -3.15
CA ASN A 322 -24.79 17.59 -4.10
C ASN A 322 -24.57 16.07 -3.86
N ASP A 323 -25.29 15.43 -2.94
CA ASP A 323 -25.07 14.01 -2.66
C ASP A 323 -26.30 13.34 -2.03
N TYR A 324 -26.77 12.24 -2.63
CA TYR A 324 -27.61 11.26 -1.95
C TYR A 324 -26.67 10.32 -1.20
N GLY A 325 -26.57 10.51 0.12
CA GLY A 325 -25.56 9.82 0.93
C GLY A 325 -26.09 9.24 2.23
N SER A 326 -25.27 8.36 2.82
CA SER A 326 -25.41 7.95 4.22
C SER A 326 -24.41 8.72 5.08
N SER A 327 -24.87 9.25 6.19
CA SER A 327 -24.07 9.87 7.24
C SER A 327 -23.96 8.92 8.44
N GLN A 328 -22.75 8.76 8.96
CA GLN A 328 -22.50 8.05 10.21
C GLN A 328 -22.77 8.97 11.39
N PRO A 329 -23.58 8.57 12.39
CA PRO A 329 -23.78 9.34 13.61
C PRO A 329 -22.45 9.52 14.36
N LEU A 330 -22.25 10.69 14.96
CA LEU A 330 -21.06 10.97 15.77
C LEU A 330 -21.41 11.66 17.09
N ILE A 331 -22.22 12.72 17.05
CA ILE A 331 -22.56 13.50 18.24
C ILE A 331 -24.08 13.76 18.29
N GLU A 332 -24.67 13.63 19.46
CA GLU A 332 -26.02 14.08 19.80
C GLU A 332 -25.95 15.36 20.65
N LEU A 333 -26.88 16.29 20.43
CA LEU A 333 -26.96 17.58 21.11
C LEU A 333 -28.18 17.63 22.05
N GLU A 334 -28.14 18.50 23.07
CA GLU A 334 -29.20 18.62 24.08
C GLU A 334 -30.56 19.02 23.49
N ASP A 335 -30.57 19.77 22.39
CA ASP A 335 -31.79 20.22 21.71
C ASP A 335 -32.36 19.21 20.71
N GLY A 336 -31.82 18.00 20.69
CA GLY A 336 -32.28 16.90 19.83
C GLY A 336 -31.74 16.94 18.41
N ARG A 337 -30.85 17.87 18.07
CA ARG A 337 -30.07 17.80 16.82
C ARG A 337 -28.98 16.73 16.92
N CYS A 338 -28.58 16.22 15.76
CA CYS A 338 -27.52 15.23 15.63
C CYS A 338 -26.49 15.71 14.61
N ILE A 339 -25.23 15.40 14.89
CA ILE A 339 -24.10 15.61 14.01
C ILE A 339 -23.59 14.26 13.54
N GLY A 340 -23.45 14.12 12.22
CA GLY A 340 -22.85 12.96 11.59
C GLY A 340 -21.84 13.36 10.53
N TYR A 341 -21.15 12.38 9.96
CA TYR A 341 -20.18 12.62 8.89
C TYR A 341 -20.42 11.70 7.69
N THR A 342 -20.10 12.19 6.49
CA THR A 342 -20.27 11.46 5.23
C THR A 342 -18.99 10.67 4.88
N TYR A 343 -19.08 9.79 3.87
CA TYR A 343 -17.90 9.08 3.35
C TYR A 343 -16.83 10.01 2.76
N LYS A 344 -17.21 11.22 2.35
CA LYS A 344 -16.31 12.29 1.90
C LYS A 344 -15.70 13.11 3.04
N GLY A 345 -16.05 12.80 4.30
CA GLY A 345 -15.55 13.51 5.48
C GLY A 345 -16.34 14.77 5.88
N LEU A 346 -17.35 15.19 5.10
CA LEU A 346 -18.17 16.36 5.45
C LEU A 346 -18.99 16.11 6.72
N ILE A 347 -19.03 17.10 7.61
CA ILE A 347 -19.77 17.07 8.87
C ILE A 347 -21.13 17.74 8.68
N LEU A 348 -22.19 16.98 8.94
CA LEU A 348 -23.57 17.40 8.80
C LEU A 348 -24.22 17.60 10.16
N LEU A 349 -24.90 18.72 10.35
CA LEU A 349 -25.84 18.96 11.44
C LEU A 349 -27.25 18.81 10.90
N GLY A 350 -28.12 18.07 11.59
CA GLY A 350 -29.54 18.01 11.24
C GLY A 350 -30.39 17.42 12.35
N LYS A 351 -31.65 17.14 12.04
CA LYS A 351 -32.60 16.53 12.97
C LYS A 351 -32.81 15.05 12.64
N PRO A 352 -32.45 14.12 13.55
CA PRO A 352 -32.66 12.71 13.30
C PRO A 352 -34.15 12.38 13.34
N VAL A 353 -34.61 11.65 12.34
CA VAL A 353 -35.97 11.10 12.23
C VAL A 353 -35.85 9.61 11.97
N SER A 354 -36.68 8.81 12.64
CA SER A 354 -36.77 7.37 12.41
C SER A 354 -38.15 6.97 11.91
N SER A 355 -38.20 5.98 11.03
CA SER A 355 -39.43 5.37 10.54
C SER A 355 -39.25 3.85 10.38
N PRO A 356 -40.31 3.04 10.56
CA PRO A 356 -40.24 1.61 10.26
C PRO A 356 -39.86 1.37 8.79
N HIS A 357 -38.97 0.41 8.52
CA HIS A 357 -38.57 0.09 7.16
C HIS A 357 -39.75 -0.53 6.40
N PRO A 358 -40.08 -0.07 5.17
CA PRO A 358 -41.31 -0.45 4.46
C PRO A 358 -41.39 -1.92 4.01
N LEU A 359 -40.33 -2.71 4.19
CA LEU A 359 -40.20 -4.08 3.67
C LEU A 359 -39.77 -5.09 4.75
N PHE A 360 -39.34 -4.62 5.92
CA PHE A 360 -38.77 -5.47 6.96
C PHE A 360 -39.24 -4.94 8.32
N GLU A 361 -40.13 -5.70 8.98
CA GLU A 361 -40.80 -5.26 10.21
C GLU A 361 -39.83 -5.00 11.39
N ASP A 362 -38.67 -5.64 11.38
CA ASP A 362 -37.64 -5.51 12.43
C ASP A 362 -36.55 -4.47 12.11
N MET A 363 -36.69 -3.69 11.02
CA MET A 363 -35.71 -2.66 10.65
C MET A 363 -36.29 -1.25 10.76
N THR A 364 -35.43 -0.33 11.17
CA THR A 364 -35.74 1.09 11.29
C THR A 364 -34.87 1.86 10.30
N ASP A 365 -35.53 2.65 9.45
CA ASP A 365 -34.87 3.64 8.61
C ASP A 365 -34.61 4.90 9.42
N TYR A 366 -33.39 5.43 9.33
CA TYR A 366 -33.00 6.68 9.95
C TYR A 366 -32.66 7.72 8.87
N GLU A 367 -33.18 8.93 9.05
CA GLU A 367 -32.99 10.08 8.17
C GLU A 367 -32.49 11.28 8.99
N LEU A 368 -31.54 12.04 8.46
CA LEU A 368 -31.08 13.30 9.03
C LEU A 368 -31.69 14.44 8.23
N LYS A 369 -32.81 14.99 8.70
CA LYS A 369 -33.54 16.07 8.04
C LYS A 369 -32.90 17.43 8.27
N ASP A 370 -33.18 18.36 7.36
CA ASP A 370 -32.70 19.73 7.38
C ASP A 370 -31.16 19.80 7.51
N SER A 371 -30.46 18.85 6.88
CA SER A 371 -29.02 18.69 7.07
C SER A 371 -28.22 19.81 6.42
N VAL A 372 -27.31 20.41 7.18
CA VAL A 372 -26.40 21.48 6.72
C VAL A 372 -24.95 21.11 7.02
N VAL A 373 -24.02 21.54 6.17
CA VAL A 373 -22.58 21.29 6.39
C VAL A 373 -22.02 22.31 7.38
N ILE A 374 -21.44 21.80 8.48
CA ILE A 374 -20.90 22.63 9.56
C ILE A 374 -19.38 22.49 9.77
N ALA A 375 -18.72 21.55 9.08
CA ALA A 375 -17.26 21.39 9.01
C ALA A 375 -16.86 20.45 7.86
N GLU A 376 -15.59 20.51 7.44
CA GLU A 376 -15.01 19.67 6.36
C GLU A 376 -14.33 18.39 6.89
N GLY A 377 -14.39 18.13 8.20
CA GLY A 377 -13.83 16.96 8.86
C GLY A 377 -14.02 16.97 10.37
N ILE A 378 -13.81 15.81 11.02
CA ILE A 378 -13.97 15.66 12.48
C ILE A 378 -12.94 16.51 13.24
N GLU A 379 -11.70 16.61 12.74
CA GLU A 379 -10.68 17.48 13.31
C GLU A 379 -11.16 18.95 13.38
N GLN A 380 -11.62 19.49 12.25
CA GLN A 380 -12.13 20.87 12.21
C GLN A 380 -13.38 21.07 13.09
N LEU A 381 -14.26 20.07 13.17
CA LEU A 381 -15.42 20.10 14.08
C LEU A 381 -14.94 20.27 15.54
N LEU A 382 -14.02 19.43 16.00
CA LEU A 382 -13.48 19.49 17.36
C LEU A 382 -12.75 20.81 17.63
N GLU A 383 -11.97 21.32 16.67
CA GLU A 383 -11.33 22.64 16.78
C GLU A 383 -12.36 23.75 17.03
N ARG A 384 -13.44 23.78 16.25
CA ARG A 384 -14.52 24.78 16.40
C ARG A 384 -15.26 24.64 17.73
N ILE A 385 -15.51 23.42 18.20
CA ILE A 385 -16.09 23.16 19.52
C ILE A 385 -15.20 23.76 20.62
N PHE A 386 -13.89 23.53 20.57
CA PHE A 386 -12.99 24.06 21.58
C PHE A 386 -12.76 25.57 21.48
N GLN A 387 -12.68 26.14 20.27
CA GLN A 387 -12.54 27.58 20.07
C GLN A 387 -13.77 28.37 20.54
N SER A 388 -14.96 27.77 20.46
CA SER A 388 -16.21 28.34 20.95
C SER A 388 -16.50 28.05 22.42
N GLU A 389 -15.54 27.45 23.14
CA GLU A 389 -15.68 27.04 24.54
C GLU A 389 -16.94 26.18 24.79
N GLY A 390 -17.26 25.30 23.83
CA GLY A 390 -18.40 24.38 23.91
C GLY A 390 -19.73 24.97 23.47
N ARG A 391 -19.82 26.25 23.09
CA ARG A 391 -21.05 26.80 22.51
C ARG A 391 -21.33 26.17 21.16
N TYR A 392 -22.61 26.06 20.80
CA TYR A 392 -23.03 25.64 19.47
C TYR A 392 -22.67 26.72 18.44
N TYR A 393 -21.42 26.70 17.97
CA TYR A 393 -20.83 27.75 17.13
C TYR A 393 -21.62 27.99 15.83
N PHE A 394 -22.36 26.99 15.35
CA PHE A 394 -23.21 27.10 14.16
C PHE A 394 -24.51 27.85 14.40
N ASP A 395 -24.87 28.15 15.66
CA ASP A 395 -26.00 29.02 16.02
C ASP A 395 -25.57 30.51 16.06
N ASP A 396 -24.27 30.80 15.94
CA ASP A 396 -23.79 32.17 15.83
C ASP A 396 -24.23 32.78 14.47
N PRO A 397 -24.88 33.96 14.45
CA PRO A 397 -25.34 34.60 13.21
C PRO A 397 -24.22 34.90 12.20
N SER A 398 -22.97 34.98 12.66
CA SER A 398 -21.80 35.17 11.80
C SER A 398 -21.30 33.88 11.15
N PHE A 399 -21.77 32.72 11.62
CA PHE A 399 -21.38 31.42 11.07
C PHE A 399 -22.02 31.21 9.69
N GLN A 400 -21.19 31.25 8.65
CA GLN A 400 -21.63 30.93 7.30
C GLN A 400 -21.70 29.41 7.13
N MET A 401 -22.91 28.86 7.20
CA MET A 401 -23.18 27.48 6.81
C MET A 401 -22.80 27.29 5.34
N GLN A 402 -21.93 26.33 5.04
CA GLN A 402 -21.59 26.03 3.65
C GLN A 402 -22.73 25.20 3.04
N LEU A 403 -23.66 25.85 2.35
CA LEU A 403 -24.39 25.19 1.28
C LEU A 403 -23.39 25.05 0.12
N ARG A 404 -22.58 23.99 0.08
CA ARG A 404 -21.75 23.75 -1.11
C ARG A 404 -22.69 23.54 -2.30
N SER A 405 -22.71 24.55 -3.16
CA SER A 405 -23.44 24.69 -4.43
C SER A 405 -23.33 23.48 -5.32
#